data_AF-A0AAQ4F9Y7-F1
#
_entry.id   AF-A0AAQ4F9Y7-F1
#
_cell.length_a   1.000
_cell.length_b   1.000
_cell.length_c   1.000
_cell.angle_alpha   90.00
_cell.angle_beta   90.00
_cell.angle_gamma   90.00
#
_symmetry.space_group_name_H-M   'P 1'
#
loop_
_entity.id
_entity.type
_entity.pdbx_description
1 polymer ?
#
loop_
_entity_poly.entity_id
_entity_poly.type
_entity_poly.pdbx_seq_one_letter_code
_entity_poly.pdbx_strand_id
1 'polypeptide(L)'
;MAFSPVILWVSLLTLHLVLTFAEQQNEASMEDSDESENSSGYEYYDEEENVTERIIKPICLDVIQRRNITVTNATYGNNETLYHSQFMGNWTAHSKCLMPCNPLHPTPCTRLEDGQCRCIPRNDCPTVGVCAMVNVPLGNDDYNINATHP
;
A
#
# COMPACT_ATOMS: atom_id res chain seq x y z
N MET A 1 48.18 51.69 -4.09
CA MET A 1 47.32 52.53 -4.95
C MET A 1 47.28 51.83 -6.30
N ALA A 2 46.19 51.43 -6.90
CA ALA A 2 44.77 51.72 -6.70
C ALA A 2 43.96 50.50 -7.16
N PHE A 3 42.88 50.18 -6.44
CA PHE A 3 41.87 49.21 -6.87
C PHE A 3 40.90 49.94 -7.79
N SER A 4 40.68 49.44 -9.02
CA SER A 4 39.75 50.03 -9.97
C SER A 4 38.36 49.40 -9.80
N PRO A 5 37.27 50.18 -9.61
CA PRO A 5 35.95 49.69 -9.21
C PRO A 5 35.04 49.58 -10.43
N VAL A 6 35.12 48.48 -11.17
CA VAL A 6 34.13 48.11 -12.18
C VAL A 6 34.01 46.59 -12.10
N ILE A 7 32.81 46.02 -12.19
CA ILE A 7 32.45 44.61 -11.88
C ILE A 7 31.91 44.41 -10.45
N LEU A 8 30.98 45.27 -10.07
CA LEU A 8 29.71 44.81 -9.48
C LEU A 8 28.65 45.22 -10.52
N TRP A 9 27.43 44.68 -10.48
CA TRP A 9 26.32 44.96 -11.44
C TRP A 9 26.17 44.00 -12.64
N VAL A 10 26.38 42.69 -12.45
CA VAL A 10 25.81 41.65 -13.37
C VAL A 10 25.03 40.59 -12.59
N SER A 11 24.44 40.96 -11.45
CA SER A 11 23.70 40.02 -10.59
C SER A 11 22.20 40.28 -10.53
N LEU A 12 21.63 41.06 -11.46
CA LEU A 12 20.27 41.58 -11.28
C LEU A 12 19.52 41.79 -12.62
N LEU A 13 19.44 40.78 -13.49
CA LEU A 13 18.66 40.92 -14.74
C LEU A 13 18.22 39.60 -15.41
N THR A 14 17.73 38.62 -14.64
CA THR A 14 16.93 37.50 -15.19
C THR A 14 15.74 37.11 -14.30
N LEU A 15 15.14 38.08 -13.60
CA LEU A 15 13.90 37.88 -12.86
C LEU A 15 12.81 38.81 -13.39
N HIS A 16 12.37 38.57 -14.63
CA HIS A 16 11.18 39.19 -15.23
C HIS A 16 10.39 38.12 -16.01
N LEU A 17 9.39 37.56 -15.34
CA LEU A 17 8.07 37.15 -15.88
C LEU A 17 7.21 36.85 -14.64
N VAL A 18 6.67 37.87 -13.95
CA VAL A 18 5.28 38.36 -14.05
C VAL A 18 4.28 37.24 -13.72
N LEU A 19 3.81 37.11 -12.47
CA LEU A 19 2.64 37.79 -11.86
C LEU A 19 1.30 37.42 -12.51
N THR A 20 0.49 36.63 -11.79
CA THR A 20 -0.97 36.85 -11.61
C THR A 20 -1.51 35.90 -10.51
N PHE A 21 -1.44 36.32 -9.25
CA PHE A 21 -2.40 35.86 -8.24
C PHE A 21 -3.27 37.07 -7.91
N ALA A 22 -4.48 37.07 -8.46
CA ALA A 22 -5.52 38.04 -8.13
C ALA A 22 -6.19 37.61 -6.82
N GLU A 23 -6.15 38.47 -5.82
CA GLU A 23 -7.17 38.56 -4.79
C GLU A 23 -8.51 38.97 -5.45
N GLN A 24 -9.63 38.35 -5.06
CA GLN A 24 -10.78 39.13 -4.60
C GLN A 24 -11.90 38.25 -3.99
N GLN A 25 -12.19 38.59 -2.72
CA GLN A 25 -13.52 38.80 -2.13
C GLN A 25 -14.49 37.63 -1.90
N ASN A 26 -14.54 37.29 -0.62
CA ASN A 26 -15.70 36.93 0.20
C ASN A 26 -16.94 37.80 -0.08
N GLU A 27 -18.09 37.19 -0.39
CA GLU A 27 -19.41 37.62 0.11
C GLU A 27 -20.47 36.52 -0.12
N ALA A 28 -21.35 36.39 0.87
CA ALA A 28 -22.32 35.32 1.05
C ALA A 28 -23.60 35.51 0.21
N SER A 29 -24.28 34.41 -0.13
CA SER A 29 -25.73 34.28 0.06
C SER A 29 -26.21 32.83 -0.08
N MET A 30 -27.15 32.49 0.80
CA MET A 30 -27.99 31.30 0.86
C MET A 30 -28.99 31.21 -0.31
N GLU A 31 -29.39 29.97 -0.63
CA GLU A 31 -30.72 29.45 -1.06
C GLU A 31 -30.46 28.03 -1.63
N ASP A 32 -30.62 26.96 -0.86
CA ASP A 32 -31.83 26.14 -0.64
C ASP A 32 -32.47 25.53 -1.90
N SER A 33 -32.89 24.28 -1.75
CA SER A 33 -33.78 23.45 -2.63
C SER A 33 -33.14 22.32 -3.44
N ASP A 34 -33.35 21.12 -2.88
CA ASP A 34 -34.05 19.98 -3.47
C ASP A 34 -33.31 18.83 -4.15
N GLU A 35 -33.79 17.65 -3.72
CA GLU A 35 -33.51 16.29 -4.14
C GLU A 35 -33.55 16.10 -5.65
N SER A 36 -32.64 15.27 -6.16
CA SER A 36 -33.07 14.21 -7.08
C SER A 36 -32.07 13.05 -7.05
N GLU A 37 -32.60 11.89 -6.66
CA GLU A 37 -31.95 10.60 -6.78
C GLU A 37 -31.58 10.35 -8.25
N ASN A 38 -30.30 10.18 -8.54
CA ASN A 38 -29.88 9.62 -9.83
C ASN A 38 -29.22 8.27 -9.59
N SER A 39 -30.05 7.24 -9.61
CA SER A 39 -29.66 5.83 -9.65
C SER A 39 -29.00 5.55 -11.00
N SER A 40 -27.67 5.67 -11.08
CA SER A 40 -26.91 5.16 -12.23
C SER A 40 -26.52 3.71 -11.95
N GLY A 41 -27.32 2.78 -12.47
CA GLY A 41 -26.93 1.38 -12.58
C GLY A 41 -25.71 1.27 -13.48
N TYR A 42 -24.58 0.88 -12.91
CA TYR A 42 -23.38 0.56 -13.67
C TYR A 42 -23.49 -0.90 -14.15
N GLU A 43 -23.73 -1.09 -15.44
CA GLU A 43 -23.57 -2.38 -16.11
C GLU A 43 -22.08 -2.73 -16.14
N TYR A 44 -21.70 -3.75 -15.36
CA TYR A 44 -20.34 -4.32 -15.38
C TYR A 44 -20.22 -5.21 -16.63
N TYR A 45 -19.36 -4.83 -17.57
CA TYR A 45 -18.89 -5.73 -18.62
C TYR A 45 -17.81 -6.64 -18.01
N ASP A 46 -18.13 -7.91 -17.77
CA ASP A 46 -17.15 -8.95 -17.46
C ASP A 46 -16.32 -9.23 -18.72
N GLU A 47 -15.25 -8.46 -18.91
CA GLU A 47 -14.15 -8.90 -19.76
C GLU A 47 -13.44 -10.03 -19.01
N GLU A 48 -13.59 -11.26 -19.51
CA GLU A 48 -12.78 -12.42 -19.10
C GLU A 48 -11.32 -12.21 -19.55
N GLU A 49 -10.65 -11.22 -18.98
CA GLU A 49 -9.20 -11.17 -18.99
C GLU A 49 -8.68 -12.40 -18.26
N ASN A 50 -7.59 -12.97 -18.77
CA ASN A 50 -6.94 -14.13 -18.19
C ASN A 50 -6.51 -13.84 -16.74
N VAL A 51 -7.42 -14.11 -15.80
CA VAL A 51 -7.34 -13.70 -14.39
C VAL A 51 -6.07 -14.22 -13.72
N THR A 52 -5.46 -15.27 -14.27
CA THR A 52 -4.27 -15.92 -13.73
C THR A 52 -3.00 -15.07 -13.84
N GLU A 53 -2.88 -14.18 -14.83
CA GLU A 53 -1.68 -13.34 -15.01
C GLU A 53 -1.58 -12.21 -13.98
N ARG A 54 -2.71 -11.78 -13.42
CA ARG A 54 -2.77 -10.67 -12.46
C ARG A 54 -2.74 -11.10 -10.99
N ILE A 55 -2.72 -12.39 -10.68
CA ILE A 55 -2.73 -12.87 -9.30
C ILE A 55 -1.40 -12.52 -8.62
N ILE A 56 -1.48 -11.69 -7.59
CA ILE A 56 -0.36 -11.41 -6.69
C ILE A 56 -0.12 -12.64 -5.81
N LYS A 57 1.10 -13.18 -5.86
CA LYS A 57 1.49 -14.37 -5.09
C LYS A 57 2.87 -14.24 -4.46
N PRO A 58 3.17 -15.02 -3.41
CA PRO A 58 4.53 -15.12 -2.87
C PRO A 58 5.52 -15.61 -3.92
N ILE A 59 6.72 -15.04 -3.92
CA ILE A 59 7.79 -15.37 -4.86
C ILE A 59 8.97 -15.99 -4.10
N CYS A 60 9.49 -15.28 -3.09
CA CYS A 60 10.58 -15.77 -2.27
C CYS A 60 10.62 -15.05 -0.91
N LEU A 61 11.36 -15.65 0.03
CA LEU A 61 11.66 -15.05 1.33
C LEU A 61 13.09 -15.32 1.76
N ASP A 62 13.58 -14.48 2.65
CA ASP A 62 14.83 -14.67 3.39
C ASP A 62 14.64 -14.25 4.85
N VAL A 63 15.39 -14.88 5.75
CA VAL A 63 15.38 -14.52 7.17
C VAL A 63 16.71 -13.90 7.53
N ILE A 64 16.63 -12.72 8.13
CA ILE A 64 17.77 -12.05 8.72
C ILE A 64 17.62 -12.02 10.24
N GLN A 65 18.73 -12.24 10.93
CA GLN A 65 18.81 -12.05 12.37
C GLN A 65 19.73 -10.85 12.63
N ARG A 66 19.18 -9.82 13.28
CA ARG A 66 19.94 -8.62 13.65
C ARG A 66 19.82 -8.42 15.16
N ARG A 67 20.93 -8.63 15.87
CA ARG A 67 20.96 -8.69 17.34
C ARG A 67 19.99 -9.77 17.82
N ASN A 68 18.96 -9.40 18.58
CA ASN A 68 17.93 -10.30 19.10
C ASN A 68 16.60 -10.20 18.33
N ILE A 69 16.59 -9.55 17.16
CA ILE A 69 15.39 -9.40 16.33
C ILE A 69 15.56 -10.33 15.12
N THR A 70 14.57 -11.20 14.93
CA THR A 70 14.43 -11.98 13.70
C THR A 70 13.45 -11.26 12.79
N VAL A 71 13.81 -11.11 11.52
CA VAL A 71 12.97 -10.49 10.50
C VAL A 71 12.94 -11.40 9.28
N THR A 72 11.75 -11.63 8.74
CA THR A 72 11.59 -12.28 7.44
C THR A 72 11.31 -11.22 6.38
N ASN A 73 12.20 -11.10 5.40
CA ASN A 73 11.94 -10.33 4.20
C ASN A 73 11.17 -11.22 3.22
N ALA A 74 10.09 -10.70 2.65
CA ALA A 74 9.31 -11.41 1.64
C ALA A 74 9.19 -10.57 0.38
N THR A 75 9.26 -11.25 -0.76
CA THR A 75 8.95 -10.72 -2.08
C THR A 75 7.72 -11.44 -2.61
N TYR A 76 6.76 -10.67 -3.10
CA TYR A 76 5.50 -11.17 -3.65
C TYR A 76 5.05 -10.26 -4.78
N GLY A 77 4.24 -10.77 -5.71
CA GLY A 77 3.91 -10.04 -6.91
C GLY A 77 3.43 -10.93 -8.05
N ASN A 78 3.50 -10.39 -9.25
CA ASN A 78 3.28 -11.07 -10.52
C ASN A 78 4.41 -10.66 -11.51
N ASN A 79 4.23 -10.92 -12.80
CA ASN A 79 5.24 -10.62 -13.81
C ASN A 79 5.39 -9.10 -14.09
N GLU A 80 4.40 -8.30 -13.71
CA GLU A 80 4.37 -6.85 -13.98
C GLU A 80 4.80 -6.03 -12.77
N THR A 81 4.44 -6.48 -11.57
CA THR A 81 4.65 -5.76 -10.32
C THR A 81 5.22 -6.65 -9.23
N LEU A 82 6.28 -6.16 -8.59
CA LEU A 82 6.94 -6.78 -7.46
C LEU A 82 6.82 -5.89 -6.22
N TYR A 83 6.51 -6.51 -5.09
CA TYR A 83 6.40 -5.88 -3.79
C TYR A 83 7.35 -6.54 -2.80
N HIS A 84 7.78 -5.75 -1.81
CA HIS A 84 8.63 -6.20 -0.73
C HIS A 84 8.00 -5.84 0.61
N SER A 85 8.07 -6.75 1.57
CA SER A 85 7.60 -6.51 2.95
C SER A 85 8.51 -7.18 3.95
N GLN A 86 8.55 -6.62 5.16
CA GLN A 86 9.28 -7.18 6.28
C GLN A 86 8.29 -7.61 7.35
N PHE A 87 8.46 -8.83 7.84
CA PHE A 87 7.66 -9.41 8.91
C PHE A 87 8.55 -9.66 10.11
N MET A 88 8.16 -9.18 11.28
CA MET A 88 8.86 -9.53 12.53
C MET A 88 8.67 -11.02 12.81
N GLY A 89 9.74 -11.70 13.22
CA GLY A 89 9.73 -13.14 13.49
C GLY A 89 10.16 -14.01 12.30
N ASN A 90 10.10 -15.32 12.50
CA ASN A 90 10.49 -16.31 11.49
C ASN A 90 9.27 -16.87 10.77
N TRP A 91 9.07 -16.48 9.51
CA TRP A 91 7.93 -16.85 8.69
C TRP A 91 8.27 -17.87 7.59
N THR A 92 9.44 -18.53 7.66
CA THR A 92 9.92 -19.46 6.62
C THR A 92 8.93 -20.57 6.27
N ALA A 93 8.24 -21.11 7.28
CA ALA A 93 7.25 -22.16 7.11
C ALA A 93 5.98 -21.69 6.36
N HIS A 94 5.83 -20.39 6.11
CA HIS A 94 4.72 -19.82 5.35
C HIS A 94 5.12 -19.35 3.94
N SER A 95 6.25 -19.82 3.40
CA SER A 95 6.79 -19.40 2.08
C SER A 95 5.79 -19.44 0.92
N LYS A 96 4.79 -20.32 0.96
CA LYS A 96 3.75 -20.42 -0.06
C LYS A 96 2.61 -19.40 0.07
N CYS A 97 2.50 -18.73 1.22
CA CYS A 97 1.42 -17.79 1.53
C CYS A 97 1.91 -16.38 1.85
N LEU A 98 3.14 -16.21 2.33
CA LEU A 98 3.58 -15.00 3.02
C LEU A 98 3.50 -13.74 2.16
N MET A 99 2.47 -12.94 2.41
CA MET A 99 2.26 -11.59 1.88
C MET A 99 1.29 -10.82 2.80
N PRO A 100 1.28 -9.48 2.80
CA PRO A 100 0.27 -8.72 3.52
C PRO A 100 -1.13 -8.99 2.96
N CYS A 101 -2.16 -8.88 3.80
CA CYS A 101 -3.54 -8.99 3.36
C CYS A 101 -4.45 -8.02 4.13
N ASN A 102 -5.59 -7.70 3.54
CA ASN A 102 -6.70 -7.05 4.23
C ASN A 102 -7.66 -8.15 4.72
N PRO A 103 -7.83 -8.35 6.03
CA PRO A 103 -8.76 -9.32 6.58
C PRO A 103 -10.23 -9.15 6.15
N LEU A 104 -10.66 -7.94 5.79
CA LEU A 104 -12.00 -7.67 5.20
C LEU A 104 -12.11 -8.10 3.73
N HIS A 105 -10.97 -8.30 3.05
CA HIS A 105 -10.89 -8.76 1.67
C HIS A 105 -9.88 -9.92 1.57
N PRO A 106 -10.20 -11.11 2.14
CA PRO A 106 -9.23 -12.20 2.30
C PRO A 106 -8.95 -12.98 1.01
N THR A 107 -9.72 -12.74 -0.06
CA THR A 107 -9.68 -13.45 -1.34
C THR A 107 -8.29 -13.55 -1.99
N PRO A 108 -7.43 -12.52 -1.99
CA PRO A 108 -6.06 -12.62 -2.52
C PRO A 108 -5.27 -13.73 -1.82
N CYS A 109 -5.55 -13.97 -0.55
CA CYS A 109 -4.92 -15.01 0.23
C CYS A 109 -5.49 -16.40 -0.09
N THR A 110 -6.82 -16.53 -0.04
CA THR A 110 -7.48 -17.84 -0.15
C THR A 110 -7.42 -18.44 -1.55
N ARG A 111 -7.13 -17.62 -2.57
CA ARG A 111 -6.87 -18.05 -3.95
C ARG A 111 -5.45 -18.58 -4.19
N LEU A 112 -4.57 -18.54 -3.20
CA LEU A 112 -3.24 -19.17 -3.29
C LEU A 112 -3.39 -20.69 -3.10
N GLU A 113 -3.56 -21.40 -4.22
CA GLU A 113 -3.92 -22.83 -4.23
C GLU A 113 -2.82 -23.74 -3.66
N ASP A 114 -1.56 -23.31 -3.67
CA ASP A 114 -0.41 -24.15 -3.31
C ASP A 114 -0.18 -24.35 -1.79
N GLY A 115 -0.90 -23.61 -0.94
CA GLY A 115 -0.51 -23.43 0.47
C GLY A 115 -1.60 -23.53 1.54
N GLN A 116 -2.88 -23.75 1.17
CA GLN A 116 -4.01 -23.61 2.11
C GLN A 116 -3.88 -22.32 2.94
N CYS A 117 -3.83 -21.20 2.25
CA CYS A 117 -3.53 -19.90 2.84
C CYS A 117 -4.78 -19.24 3.45
N ARG A 118 -4.60 -18.56 4.58
CA ARG A 118 -5.62 -17.72 5.21
C ARG A 118 -5.04 -16.37 5.60
N CYS A 119 -5.86 -15.33 5.50
CA CYS A 119 -5.52 -14.01 6.01
C CYS A 119 -5.75 -13.96 7.52
N ILE A 120 -4.68 -13.75 8.30
CA ILE A 120 -4.73 -13.66 9.76
C ILE A 120 -4.58 -12.19 10.18
N PRO A 121 -5.54 -11.61 10.90
CA PRO A 121 -5.45 -10.22 11.34
C PRO A 121 -4.37 -10.04 12.41
N ARG A 122 -3.79 -8.84 12.46
CA ARG A 122 -2.97 -8.41 13.59
C ARG A 122 -3.83 -8.16 14.83
N ASN A 123 -3.25 -8.36 16.00
CA ASN A 123 -3.88 -8.14 17.30
C ASN A 123 -4.11 -6.65 17.59
N ASP A 124 -3.15 -5.81 17.23
CA ASP A 124 -3.15 -4.36 17.49
C ASP A 124 -3.91 -3.54 16.43
N CYS A 125 -4.04 -4.07 15.22
CA CYS A 125 -4.72 -3.43 14.09
C CYS A 125 -5.43 -4.49 13.21
N PRO A 126 -6.65 -4.92 13.57
CA PRO A 126 -7.33 -6.03 12.89
C PRO A 126 -7.71 -5.80 11.42
N THR A 127 -7.59 -4.56 10.92
CA THR A 127 -7.78 -4.23 9.49
C THR A 127 -6.55 -4.54 8.63
N VAL A 128 -5.42 -4.90 9.24
CA VAL A 128 -4.20 -5.32 8.57
C VAL A 128 -3.88 -6.76 9.00
N GLY A 129 -3.54 -7.60 8.02
CA GLY A 129 -3.25 -9.00 8.26
C GLY A 129 -2.06 -9.52 7.48
N VAL A 130 -1.76 -10.79 7.70
CA VAL A 130 -0.74 -11.55 6.99
C VAL A 130 -1.35 -12.83 6.44
N CYS A 131 -0.99 -13.14 5.19
CA CYS A 131 -1.29 -14.44 4.61
C CYS A 131 -0.37 -15.51 5.20
N ALA A 132 -0.98 -16.51 5.82
CA ALA A 132 -0.27 -17.59 6.49
C ALA A 132 -0.87 -18.95 6.10
N MET A 133 0.01 -19.95 5.95
CA MET A 133 -0.39 -21.36 5.85
C MET A 133 -1.18 -21.78 7.10
N VAL A 134 -2.32 -22.44 6.89
CA VAL A 134 -3.11 -23.02 7.97
C VAL A 134 -2.33 -24.15 8.66
N ASN A 135 -2.53 -24.33 9.97
CA ASN A 135 -1.87 -25.33 10.82
C ASN A 135 -0.34 -25.20 10.92
N VAL A 136 0.23 -24.08 10.49
CA VAL A 136 1.64 -23.74 10.68
C VAL A 136 1.76 -22.68 11.79
N PRO A 137 2.66 -22.84 12.78
CA PRO A 137 2.88 -21.82 13.81
C PRO A 137 3.28 -20.48 13.19
N LEU A 138 2.66 -19.39 13.68
CA LEU A 138 2.93 -18.04 13.20
C LEU A 138 4.36 -17.61 13.56
N GLY A 139 4.91 -16.68 12.78
CA GLY A 139 6.29 -16.25 12.97
C GLY A 139 6.53 -15.38 14.21
N ASN A 140 5.46 -14.81 14.77
CA ASN A 140 5.46 -14.05 16.03
C ASN A 140 4.05 -14.04 16.67
N ASP A 141 3.93 -13.39 17.83
CA ASP A 141 2.67 -13.29 18.61
C ASP A 141 1.84 -12.02 18.30
N ASP A 142 2.21 -11.24 17.27
CA ASP A 142 1.46 -10.03 16.88
C ASP A 142 0.13 -10.37 16.17
N TYR A 143 -0.06 -11.62 15.78
CA TYR A 143 -1.19 -12.11 15.02
C TYR A 143 -1.93 -13.19 15.81
N ASN A 144 -3.24 -13.31 15.62
CA ASN A 144 -4.03 -14.32 16.31
C ASN A 144 -4.88 -15.11 15.32
N ILE A 145 -4.59 -16.40 15.25
CA ILE A 145 -5.26 -17.35 14.35
C ILE A 145 -6.74 -17.59 14.71
N ASN A 146 -7.14 -17.23 15.93
CA ASN A 146 -8.48 -17.36 16.48
C ASN A 146 -9.24 -16.02 16.51
N ALA A 147 -8.66 -14.93 16.02
CA ALA A 147 -9.36 -13.66 15.95
C ALA A 147 -10.46 -13.73 14.88
N THR A 148 -11.70 -13.97 15.31
CA THR A 148 -12.90 -13.69 14.51
C THR A 148 -13.10 -12.18 14.45
N HIS A 149 -13.30 -11.64 13.25
CA HIS A 149 -13.73 -10.26 13.07
C HIS A 149 -15.03 -10.01 13.86
N PRO A 150 -15.15 -8.90 14.62
CA PRO A 150 -16.42 -8.44 15.15
C PRO A 150 -17.37 -8.01 14.03
#